data_AF-A0A849S692-F1
#
_entry.id   AF-A0A849S692-F1
#
_cell.length_a   1.000
_cell.length_b   1.000
_cell.length_c   1.000
_cell.angle_alpha   90.00
_cell.angle_beta   90.00
_cell.angle_gamma   90.00
#
_symmetry.space_group_name_H-M   'P 1'
#
loop_
_entity.id
_entity.type
_entity.pdbx_description
1 polymer ?
#
loop_
_entity_poly.entity_id
_entity_poly.type
_entity_poly.pdbx_seq_one_letter_code
_entity_poly.pdbx_strand_id
1 'polypeptide(L)'
;MIGLGVLLFLCIWGAVALLIASLIGKKLLKRFTKDAEGRTTSKGVLIILVLSILVFFAPIADEIISYPAYSKMCQDAGKYEFAPNMDEKKVFGREYHIDLEEKRVQIFPTYKELELHKVPHSGVVVDVSKRKIIDTNSKELLLVGTHIKAVRSFFAMPWDGSRIPWLLHECYPNEELIYNLQLKRTIS
;
A
#
# COMPACT_ATOMS: atom_id res chain seq x y z
N MET A 1 -10.63 -23.97 3.97
CA MET A 1 -11.69 -23.15 3.32
C MET A 1 -11.17 -21.91 2.58
N ILE A 2 -9.87 -21.57 2.66
CA ILE A 2 -9.29 -20.40 1.96
C ILE A 2 -9.27 -20.61 0.42
N GLY A 3 -9.07 -21.84 -0.06
CA GLY A 3 -8.96 -22.13 -1.50
C GLY A 3 -10.22 -21.86 -2.33
N LEU A 4 -11.43 -22.07 -1.77
CA LEU A 4 -12.68 -21.84 -2.50
C LEU A 4 -12.97 -20.34 -2.68
N GLY A 5 -12.64 -19.53 -1.68
CA GLY A 5 -12.77 -18.07 -1.74
C GLY A 5 -11.80 -17.44 -2.75
N VAL A 6 -10.56 -17.94 -2.81
CA VAL A 6 -9.56 -17.50 -3.80
C VAL A 6 -10.00 -17.86 -5.22
N LEU A 7 -10.49 -19.08 -5.45
CA LEU A 7 -11.03 -19.50 -6.75
C LEU A 7 -12.21 -18.62 -7.21
N LEU A 8 -13.17 -18.36 -6.31
CA LEU A 8 -14.31 -17.49 -6.60
C LEU A 8 -13.85 -16.07 -6.97
N PHE A 9 -12.88 -15.53 -6.21
CA PHE A 9 -12.32 -14.21 -6.48
C PHE A 9 -11.63 -14.15 -7.85
N LEU A 10 -10.80 -15.14 -8.19
CA LEU A 10 -10.12 -15.22 -9.49
C LEU A 10 -11.13 -15.32 -10.65
N CYS A 11 -12.20 -16.10 -10.49
CA CYS A 11 -13.27 -16.20 -11.49
C CYS A 11 -14.01 -14.88 -11.69
N ILE A 12 -14.39 -14.19 -10.60
CA ILE A 12 -15.06 -12.89 -10.65
C ILE A 12 -14.13 -11.86 -11.30
N TRP A 13 -12.86 -11.83 -10.91
CA TRP A 13 -11.88 -10.89 -11.47
C TRP A 13 -11.60 -11.16 -12.96
N GLY A 14 -11.50 -12.43 -13.35
CA GLY A 14 -11.39 -12.82 -14.76
C GLY A 14 -12.59 -12.37 -15.60
N ALA A 15 -13.81 -12.49 -15.07
CA ALA A 15 -15.02 -12.01 -15.73
C ALA A 15 -15.02 -10.48 -15.89
N VAL A 16 -14.61 -9.74 -14.87
CA VAL A 16 -14.45 -8.27 -14.92
C VAL A 16 -13.40 -7.87 -15.96
N ALA A 17 -12.25 -8.55 -15.98
CA ALA A 17 -11.18 -8.30 -16.95
C ALA A 17 -11.63 -8.55 -18.39
N LEU A 18 -12.40 -9.61 -18.65
CA LEU A 18 -13.01 -9.89 -19.95
C LEU A 18 -14.01 -8.81 -20.37
N LEU A 19 -14.85 -8.34 -19.44
CA LEU A 19 -15.81 -7.26 -19.69
C LEU A 19 -15.10 -5.96 -20.07
N ILE A 20 -14.12 -5.53 -19.28
CA ILE A 20 -13.34 -4.31 -19.53
C ILE A 20 -12.60 -4.42 -20.86
N ALA A 21 -11.91 -5.53 -21.12
CA ALA A 21 -11.20 -5.77 -22.37
C ALA A 21 -12.14 -5.75 -23.59
N SER A 22 -13.33 -6.33 -23.46
CA SER A 22 -14.36 -6.30 -24.51
C SER A 22 -14.83 -4.87 -24.81
N LEU A 23 -15.04 -4.05 -23.77
CA LEU A 23 -15.43 -2.64 -23.92
C LEU A 23 -14.33 -1.82 -24.59
N ILE A 24 -13.08 -1.98 -24.14
CA ILE A 24 -11.89 -1.33 -24.72
C ILE A 24 -11.72 -1.77 -26.19
N GLY A 25 -11.75 -3.08 -26.47
CA GLY A 25 -11.60 -3.63 -27.81
C GLY A 25 -12.69 -3.13 -28.76
N LYS A 26 -13.95 -3.07 -28.32
CA LYS A 26 -15.07 -2.54 -29.11
C LYS A 26 -14.95 -1.04 -29.40
N LYS A 27 -14.43 -0.25 -28.45
CA LYS A 27 -14.37 1.22 -28.56
C LYS A 27 -13.12 1.71 -29.30
N LEU A 28 -11.95 1.14 -29.00
CA LEU A 28 -10.65 1.58 -29.52
C LEU A 28 -10.16 0.75 -30.71
N LEU A 29 -10.53 -0.54 -30.79
CA LEU A 29 -10.01 -1.48 -31.78
C LEU A 29 -11.12 -2.07 -32.66
N LYS A 30 -12.21 -1.33 -32.87
CA LYS A 30 -13.39 -1.78 -33.65
C LYS A 30 -13.01 -2.31 -35.05
N ARG A 31 -12.02 -1.69 -35.70
CA ARG A 31 -11.52 -2.08 -37.02
C ARG A 31 -10.74 -3.41 -37.04
N PHE A 32 -10.14 -3.79 -35.92
CA PHE A 32 -9.37 -5.02 -35.79
C PHE A 32 -10.17 -6.16 -35.16
N THR A 33 -11.21 -5.80 -34.41
CA THR A 33 -12.05 -6.76 -33.67
C THR A 33 -13.27 -7.20 -34.44
N LYS A 34 -13.72 -6.45 -35.44
CA LYS A 34 -14.91 -6.77 -36.24
C LYS A 34 -14.63 -6.81 -37.73
N ASP A 35 -15.17 -7.84 -38.39
CA ASP A 35 -15.22 -7.92 -39.85
C ASP A 35 -16.27 -6.97 -40.44
N ALA A 36 -16.32 -6.90 -41.78
CA ALA A 36 -17.31 -6.10 -42.52
C ALA A 36 -18.77 -6.42 -42.14
N GLU A 37 -19.06 -7.65 -41.70
CA GLU A 37 -20.38 -8.08 -41.22
C GLU A 37 -20.62 -7.79 -39.71
N GLY A 38 -19.67 -7.14 -39.03
CA GLY A 38 -19.79 -6.79 -37.61
C GLY A 38 -19.57 -7.94 -36.63
N ARG A 39 -19.21 -9.13 -37.12
CA ARG A 39 -18.83 -10.33 -36.34
C ARG A 39 -17.42 -10.20 -35.77
N THR A 40 -17.19 -10.79 -34.60
CA THR A 40 -15.87 -10.79 -33.97
C THR A 40 -14.91 -11.70 -34.72
N THR A 41 -13.78 -11.17 -35.17
CA THR A 41 -12.73 -11.96 -35.84
C THR A 41 -11.96 -12.85 -34.86
N SER A 42 -11.33 -13.91 -35.35
CA SER A 42 -10.36 -14.70 -34.57
C SER A 42 -9.22 -13.84 -34.01
N LYS A 43 -8.72 -12.87 -34.80
CA LYS A 43 -7.77 -11.84 -34.35
C LYS A 43 -8.37 -10.93 -33.26
N GLY A 44 -9.65 -10.58 -33.37
CA GLY A 44 -10.38 -9.82 -32.38
C GLY A 44 -10.52 -10.55 -31.04
N VAL A 45 -10.77 -11.86 -31.08
CA VAL A 45 -10.77 -12.72 -29.88
C VAL A 45 -9.39 -12.73 -29.22
N LEU A 46 -8.32 -12.90 -30.01
CA LEU A 46 -6.95 -12.86 -29.49
C LEU A 46 -6.62 -11.50 -28.83
N ILE A 47 -7.00 -10.39 -29.46
CA ILE A 47 -6.82 -9.04 -28.91
C ILE A 47 -7.57 -8.88 -27.59
N ILE A 48 -8.83 -9.32 -27.51
CA ILE A 48 -9.61 -9.26 -26.27
C ILE A 48 -8.91 -10.08 -25.18
N LEU A 49 -8.43 -11.28 -25.52
CA LEU A 49 -7.75 -12.16 -24.56
C LEU A 49 -6.45 -11.54 -24.03
N VAL A 50 -5.63 -10.94 -24.90
CA VAL A 50 -4.41 -10.21 -24.50
C VAL A 50 -4.76 -9.02 -23.61
N LEU A 51 -5.77 -8.23 -23.98
CA LEU A 51 -6.23 -7.10 -23.16
C LEU A 51 -6.76 -7.57 -21.80
N SER A 52 -7.47 -8.69 -21.73
CA SER A 52 -7.94 -9.27 -20.47
C SER A 52 -6.79 -9.68 -19.57
N ILE A 53 -5.75 -10.30 -20.12
CA ILE A 53 -4.52 -10.62 -19.39
C ILE A 53 -3.89 -9.33 -18.84
N LEU A 54 -3.76 -8.29 -19.66
CA LEU A 54 -3.20 -7.00 -19.21
C LEU A 54 -4.02 -6.37 -18.09
N VAL A 55 -5.34 -6.36 -18.19
CA VAL A 55 -6.23 -5.85 -17.12
C VAL A 55 -6.13 -6.70 -15.86
N PHE A 56 -6.00 -8.01 -16.01
CA PHE A 56 -5.88 -8.95 -14.89
C PHE A 56 -4.57 -8.73 -14.11
N PHE A 57 -3.46 -8.51 -14.80
CA PHE A 57 -2.13 -8.27 -14.21
C PHE A 57 -1.88 -6.80 -13.82
N ALA A 58 -2.76 -5.87 -14.20
CA ALA A 58 -2.59 -4.45 -13.93
C ALA A 58 -2.36 -4.11 -12.44
N PRO A 59 -3.04 -4.75 -11.45
CA PRO A 59 -2.74 -4.53 -10.04
C PRO A 59 -1.30 -4.93 -9.64
N ILE A 60 -0.76 -6.01 -10.23
CA ILE A 60 0.62 -6.46 -9.98
C ILE A 60 1.61 -5.47 -10.60
N ALA A 61 1.30 -4.94 -11.79
CA ALA A 61 2.12 -3.91 -12.41
C ALA A 61 2.18 -2.64 -11.54
N ASP A 62 1.06 -2.22 -10.94
CA ASP A 62 1.05 -1.09 -10.00
C ASP A 62 1.99 -1.32 -8.81
N GLU A 63 1.97 -2.52 -8.23
CA GLU A 63 2.86 -2.89 -7.13
C GLU A 63 4.33 -2.83 -7.56
N ILE A 64 4.67 -3.43 -8.70
CA ILE A 64 6.05 -3.44 -9.23
C ILE A 64 6.54 -2.01 -9.50
N ILE A 65 5.70 -1.15 -10.08
CA ILE A 65 6.09 0.23 -10.43
C ILE A 65 6.25 1.09 -9.19
N SER A 66 5.38 0.91 -8.19
CA SER A 66 5.43 1.67 -6.93
C SER A 66 6.44 1.14 -5.92
N TYR A 67 6.91 -0.11 -6.09
CA TYR A 67 7.82 -0.78 -5.18
C TYR A 67 9.12 -0.01 -4.89
N PRO A 68 9.81 0.63 -5.84
CA PRO A 68 11.02 1.39 -5.54
C PRO A 68 10.77 2.57 -4.58
N ALA A 69 9.68 3.31 -4.80
CA ALA A 69 9.29 4.41 -3.92
C ALA A 69 8.91 3.88 -2.53
N TYR A 70 8.13 2.80 -2.48
CA TYR A 70 7.74 2.14 -1.25
C TYR A 70 8.93 1.60 -0.46
N SER A 71 9.84 0.88 -1.13
CA SER A 71 11.05 0.30 -0.55
C SER A 71 11.95 1.36 0.06
N LYS A 72 12.12 2.50 -0.63
CA LYS A 72 12.86 3.65 -0.09
C LYS A 72 12.22 4.16 1.20
N MET A 73 10.91 4.36 1.22
CA MET A 73 10.22 4.79 2.44
C MET A 73 10.37 3.77 3.58
N CYS A 74 10.36 2.47 3.28
CA CYS A 74 10.56 1.41 4.28
C CYS A 74 11.99 1.35 4.83
N GLN A 75 13.00 1.64 4.01
CA GLN A 75 14.38 1.78 4.48
C GLN A 75 14.49 2.90 5.51
N ASP A 76 13.80 4.02 5.28
CA ASP A 76 13.75 5.16 6.20
C ASP A 76 12.89 4.89 7.45
N ALA A 77 11.95 3.94 7.39
CA ALA A 77 10.98 3.71 8.45
C ALA A 77 11.37 2.62 9.48
N GLY A 78 12.28 1.71 9.12
CA GLY A 78 12.51 0.46 9.85
C GLY A 78 13.22 0.56 11.22
N LYS A 79 13.53 1.74 11.74
CA LYS A 79 14.29 1.88 13.00
C LYS A 79 13.69 2.97 13.88
N TYR A 80 13.60 2.72 15.19
CA TYR A 80 13.48 3.81 16.13
C TYR A 80 14.79 4.58 16.13
N GLU A 81 14.70 5.89 15.93
CA GLU A 81 15.84 6.79 16.01
C GLU A 81 15.71 7.65 17.27
N PHE A 82 16.86 7.92 17.89
CA PHE A 82 16.93 8.90 18.97
C PHE A 82 16.58 10.29 18.43
N ALA A 83 15.79 11.04 19.20
CA ALA A 83 15.53 12.43 18.89
C ALA A 83 16.84 13.24 18.89
N PRO A 84 16.87 14.44 18.26
CA PRO A 84 18.04 15.30 18.29
C PRO A 84 18.54 15.52 19.72
N ASN A 85 19.84 15.30 19.94
CA ASN A 85 20.52 15.40 21.24
C ASN A 85 20.15 14.34 22.29
N MET A 86 19.43 13.28 21.92
CA MET A 86 19.16 12.13 22.77
C MET A 86 20.16 10.99 22.52
N ASP A 87 20.40 10.20 23.57
CA ASP A 87 21.20 8.99 23.53
C ASP A 87 20.59 7.94 24.47
N GLU A 88 21.11 6.72 24.41
CA GLU A 88 20.64 5.59 25.22
C GLU A 88 20.63 5.91 26.73
N LYS A 89 21.68 6.56 27.22
CA LYS A 89 21.84 6.88 28.65
C LYS A 89 20.83 7.90 29.14
N LYS A 90 20.49 8.89 28.30
CA LYS A 90 19.49 9.90 28.62
C LYS A 90 18.08 9.31 28.64
N VAL A 91 17.80 8.36 27.75
CA VAL A 91 16.46 7.79 27.56
C VAL A 91 16.17 6.64 28.55
N PHE A 92 17.21 5.92 29.00
CA PHE A 92 17.08 4.72 29.82
C PHE A 92 16.18 4.89 31.05
N GLY A 93 15.21 3.98 31.22
CA GLY A 93 14.35 3.89 32.41
C GLY A 93 13.34 5.03 32.59
N ARG A 94 13.22 5.96 31.63
CA ARG A 94 12.24 7.05 31.69
C ARG A 94 10.81 6.56 31.51
N GLU A 95 9.89 7.36 32.04
CA GLU A 95 8.46 7.19 31.81
C GLU A 95 8.04 7.93 30.55
N TYR A 96 7.29 7.26 29.69
CA TYR A 96 6.90 7.82 28.41
C TYR A 96 5.42 7.60 28.11
N HIS A 97 4.90 8.51 27.29
CA HIS A 97 3.66 8.33 26.55
C HIS A 97 3.96 8.33 25.05
N ILE A 98 2.98 7.86 24.28
CA ILE A 98 3.10 7.71 22.84
C ILE A 98 2.22 8.76 22.19
N ASP A 99 2.82 9.59 21.33
CA ASP A 99 2.12 10.46 20.41
C ASP A 99 2.17 9.87 19.00
N LEU A 100 1.05 9.89 18.30
CA LEU A 100 0.88 9.29 16.98
C LEU A 100 0.59 10.40 15.96
N GLU A 101 1.53 10.59 15.03
CA GLU A 101 1.32 11.48 13.89
C GLU A 101 1.11 10.64 12.64
N GLU A 102 -0.09 10.70 12.06
CA GLU A 102 -0.44 9.92 10.89
C GLU A 102 -0.55 10.81 9.65
N LYS A 103 -0.08 10.30 8.51
CA LYS A 103 -0.18 10.93 7.20
C LYS A 103 -0.55 9.90 6.14
N ARG A 104 -1.44 10.28 5.21
CA ARG A 104 -1.77 9.46 4.05
C ARG A 104 -1.13 10.05 2.81
N VAL A 105 -0.41 9.22 2.05
CA VAL A 105 0.26 9.67 0.82
C VAL A 105 -0.02 8.73 -0.34
N GLN A 106 -0.29 9.31 -1.49
CA GLN A 106 -0.24 8.61 -2.77
C GLN A 106 1.22 8.59 -3.22
N ILE A 107 1.76 7.41 -3.54
CA ILE A 107 3.15 7.24 -4.02
C ILE A 107 3.23 7.03 -5.54
N PHE A 108 2.12 6.65 -6.16
CA PHE A 108 1.98 6.46 -7.61
C PHE A 108 0.55 6.80 -8.05
N PRO A 109 0.32 7.42 -9.22
CA PRO A 109 1.28 7.80 -10.27
C PRO A 109 2.10 9.04 -9.93
N THR A 110 1.61 9.87 -9.01
CA THR A 110 2.27 11.09 -8.57
C THR A 110 2.27 11.12 -7.05
N TYR A 111 3.38 11.60 -6.48
CA TYR A 111 3.47 11.84 -5.04
C TYR A 111 2.49 12.94 -4.63
N LYS A 112 1.57 12.64 -3.71
CA LYS A 112 0.61 13.61 -3.19
C LYS A 112 0.18 13.26 -1.78
N GLU A 113 0.17 14.24 -0.88
CA GLU A 113 -0.48 14.11 0.42
C GLU A 113 -2.00 14.12 0.28
N LEU A 114 -2.64 13.17 0.94
CA LEU A 114 -4.09 13.01 0.95
C LEU A 114 -4.60 13.23 2.37
N GLU A 115 -5.85 13.66 2.47
CA GLU A 115 -6.50 13.78 3.77
C GLU A 115 -6.67 12.40 4.41
N LEU A 116 -6.36 12.34 5.72
CA LEU A 116 -6.66 11.16 6.52
C LEU A 116 -8.17 10.87 6.54
N HIS A 117 -8.51 9.59 6.68
CA HIS A 117 -9.89 9.09 6.78
C HIS A 117 -10.80 9.31 5.54
N LYS A 118 -10.32 9.96 4.47
CA LYS A 118 -11.02 9.97 3.18
C LYS A 118 -10.60 8.77 2.34
N VAL A 119 -11.58 8.12 1.71
CA VAL A 119 -11.32 7.00 0.79
C VAL A 119 -10.63 7.55 -0.46
N PRO A 120 -9.37 7.17 -0.74
CA PRO A 120 -8.68 7.64 -1.93
C PRO A 120 -9.42 7.19 -3.19
N HIS A 121 -9.51 8.05 -4.22
CA HIS A 121 -10.22 7.74 -5.46
C HIS A 121 -9.34 7.06 -6.52
N SER A 122 -8.02 7.16 -6.39
CA SER A 122 -7.01 6.63 -7.33
C SER A 122 -5.67 6.44 -6.62
N GLY A 123 -4.73 5.80 -7.30
CA GLY A 123 -3.34 5.76 -6.82
C GLY A 123 -2.98 4.54 -6.00
N VAL A 124 -1.67 4.27 -5.94
CA VAL A 124 -1.10 3.46 -4.88
C VAL A 124 -0.94 4.36 -3.66
N VAL A 125 -1.63 4.01 -2.58
CA VAL A 125 -1.74 4.86 -1.38
C VAL A 125 -1.22 4.11 -0.18
N VAL A 126 -0.47 4.82 0.65
CA VAL A 126 0.10 4.30 1.89
C VAL A 126 -0.20 5.26 3.04
N ASP A 127 -0.44 4.68 4.21
CA ASP A 127 -0.51 5.39 5.48
C ASP A 127 0.88 5.30 6.15
N VAL A 128 1.36 6.45 6.59
CA VAL A 128 2.62 6.64 7.31
C VAL A 128 2.27 7.10 8.72
N SER A 129 2.51 6.24 9.70
CA SER A 129 2.27 6.53 11.11
C SER A 129 3.60 6.72 11.82
N LYS A 130 3.90 7.93 12.29
CA LYS A 130 5.07 8.22 13.13
C LYS A 130 4.69 8.08 14.59
N ARG A 131 5.32 7.12 15.25
CA ARG A 131 5.19 6.85 16.69
C ARG A 131 6.29 7.61 17.42
N LYS A 132 5.91 8.69 18.08
CA LYS A 132 6.79 9.54 18.90
C LYS A 132 6.70 9.08 20.35
N ILE A 133 7.83 8.73 20.93
CA ILE A 133 7.97 8.40 22.34
C ILE A 133 8.38 9.67 23.05
N ILE A 134 7.52 10.20 23.91
CA ILE A 134 7.70 11.48 24.59
C ILE A 134 7.77 11.23 26.09
N ASP A 135 8.76 11.83 26.75
CA ASP A 135 8.88 11.78 28.20
C ASP A 135 7.64 12.37 28.88
N THR A 136 7.11 11.67 29.87
CA THR A 136 5.89 12.09 30.56
C THR A 136 6.10 13.38 31.35
N ASN A 137 7.30 13.58 31.92
CA ASN A 137 7.61 14.68 32.83
C ASN A 137 8.15 15.90 32.09
N SER A 138 9.22 15.73 31.30
CA SER A 138 9.90 16.83 30.59
C SER A 138 9.23 17.21 29.27
N LYS A 139 8.32 16.37 28.75
CA LYS A 139 7.72 16.50 27.42
C LYS A 139 8.76 16.49 26.28
N GLU A 140 9.97 16.02 26.54
CA GLU A 140 11.00 15.87 25.52
C GLU A 140 10.70 14.68 24.62
N LEU A 141 10.94 14.85 23.32
CA LEU A 141 10.92 13.74 22.37
C LEU A 141 12.13 12.84 22.63
N LEU A 142 11.89 11.56 22.88
CA LEU A 142 12.93 10.57 23.18
C LEU A 142 13.29 9.77 21.93
N LEU A 143 12.30 9.17 21.30
CA LEU A 143 12.47 8.31 20.12
C LEU A 143 11.38 8.59 19.08
N VAL A 144 11.70 8.34 17.82
CA VAL A 144 10.73 8.35 16.72
C VAL A 144 10.84 7.04 15.96
N GLY A 145 9.74 6.31 15.84
CA GLY A 145 9.60 5.17 14.95
C GLY A 145 8.62 5.50 13.85
N THR A 146 8.83 4.98 12.64
CA THR A 146 7.90 5.17 11.53
C THR A 146 7.33 3.82 11.12
N HIS A 147 6.01 3.75 10.96
CA HIS A 147 5.31 2.59 10.44
C HIS A 147 4.70 2.98 9.09
N ILE A 148 4.85 2.11 8.10
CA ILE A 148 4.29 2.32 6.76
C ILE A 148 3.40 1.13 6.43
N LYS A 149 2.16 1.44 6.06
CA LYS A 149 1.16 0.47 5.66
C LYS A 149 0.57 0.86 4.33
N ALA A 150 0.56 -0.06 3.38
CA ALA A 150 -0.14 0.19 2.13
C ALA A 150 -1.65 -0.04 2.26
N VAL A 151 -2.43 0.84 1.64
CA VAL A 151 -3.89 0.97 1.82
C VAL A 151 -4.65 0.58 0.55
N ARG A 152 -4.06 0.82 -0.62
CA ARG A 152 -4.74 0.67 -1.92
C ARG A 152 -3.75 0.62 -3.08
N SER A 153 -4.11 -0.10 -4.15
CA SER A 153 -3.48 -0.02 -5.48
C SER A 153 -4.20 0.93 -6.46
N PHE A 154 -3.52 1.35 -7.53
CA PHE A 154 -4.04 2.33 -8.48
C PHE A 154 -5.34 1.87 -9.17
N PHE A 155 -5.48 0.58 -9.48
CA PHE A 155 -6.74 -0.03 -9.96
C PHE A 155 -7.81 -0.30 -8.88
N ALA A 156 -7.81 0.49 -7.81
CA ALA A 156 -8.92 0.57 -6.86
C ALA A 156 -9.21 -0.69 -6.04
N MET A 157 -8.27 -1.64 -5.97
CA MET A 157 -8.43 -2.72 -4.99
C MET A 157 -8.11 -2.17 -3.60
N PRO A 158 -9.09 -2.10 -2.69
CA PRO A 158 -8.81 -1.79 -1.29
C PRO A 158 -7.94 -2.91 -0.71
N TRP A 159 -6.88 -2.54 -0.01
CA TRP A 159 -6.09 -3.46 0.79
C TRP A 159 -6.56 -3.32 2.22
N ASP A 160 -7.61 -4.08 2.56
CA ASP A 160 -8.25 -4.07 3.88
C ASP A 160 -7.52 -4.96 4.91
N GLY A 161 -6.24 -5.27 4.68
CA GLY A 161 -5.46 -6.14 5.55
C GLY A 161 -5.78 -7.64 5.42
N SER A 162 -6.75 -8.04 4.58
CA SER A 162 -7.08 -9.46 4.34
C SER A 162 -6.53 -9.99 3.01
N ARG A 163 -6.16 -9.10 2.07
CA ARG A 163 -5.47 -9.44 0.83
C ARG A 163 -4.04 -8.93 0.93
N ILE A 164 -3.11 -9.89 1.01
CA ILE A 164 -1.69 -9.64 1.15
C ILE A 164 -1.22 -8.96 -0.16
N PRO A 165 -0.76 -7.68 -0.13
CA PRO A 165 0.00 -7.15 -1.25
C PRO A 165 1.22 -8.04 -1.46
N TRP A 166 1.47 -8.45 -2.70
CA TRP A 166 2.52 -9.42 -3.01
C TRP A 166 3.92 -8.83 -2.79
N LEU A 167 4.05 -7.51 -2.93
CA LEU A 167 5.31 -6.78 -2.81
C LEU A 167 5.30 -5.69 -1.72
N LEU A 168 4.17 -5.02 -1.49
CA LEU A 168 4.09 -3.85 -0.60
C LEU A 168 3.71 -4.24 0.84
N HIS A 169 4.52 -5.11 1.46
CA HIS A 169 4.30 -5.53 2.84
C HIS A 169 4.47 -4.39 3.83
N GLU A 170 3.70 -4.43 4.93
CA GLU A 170 3.80 -3.45 6.01
C GLU A 170 5.23 -3.41 6.59
N CYS A 171 5.71 -2.18 6.82
CA CYS A 171 7.04 -1.92 7.35
C CYS A 171 6.90 -1.39 8.77
N TYR A 172 7.35 -2.19 9.73
CA TYR A 172 7.29 -1.88 11.15
C TYR A 172 8.62 -1.31 11.65
N PRO A 173 8.60 -0.34 12.58
CA PRO A 173 9.81 0.08 13.25
C PRO A 173 10.30 -1.06 14.17
N ASN A 174 11.61 -1.34 14.15
CA ASN A 174 12.18 -2.39 15.01
C ASN A 174 12.00 -2.04 16.51
N GLU A 175 11.16 -2.81 17.21
CA GLU A 175 10.85 -2.58 18.63
C GLU A 175 11.99 -2.95 19.60
N GLU A 176 13.06 -3.63 19.13
CA GLU A 176 14.20 -4.03 19.96
C GLU A 176 14.81 -2.87 20.76
N LEU A 177 14.88 -1.67 20.18
CA LEU A 177 15.43 -0.50 20.87
C LEU A 177 14.60 -0.10 22.09
N ILE A 178 13.27 -0.19 22.02
CA ILE A 178 12.40 0.11 23.15
C ILE A 178 12.60 -0.91 24.27
N TYR A 179 12.69 -2.19 23.91
CA TYR A 179 12.91 -3.26 24.87
C TYR A 179 14.26 -3.12 25.60
N ASN A 180 15.32 -2.78 24.86
CA ASN A 180 16.66 -2.57 25.42
C ASN A 180 16.73 -1.37 26.37
N LEU A 181 15.96 -0.31 26.10
CA LEU A 181 15.96 0.92 26.89
C LEU A 181 15.17 0.83 28.21
N GLN A 182 14.51 -0.31 28.48
CA GLN A 182 13.71 -0.56 29.69
C GLN A 182 12.69 0.57 30.00
N LEU A 183 12.15 1.18 28.96
CA LEU A 183 11.22 2.29 29.07
C LEU A 183 9.91 1.86 29.75
N LYS A 184 9.40 2.68 30.67
CA LYS A 184 8.14 2.42 31.37
C LYS A 184 7.01 3.17 30.69
N ARG A 185 6.10 2.43 30.05
CA ARG A 185 4.94 3.02 29.38
C ARG A 185 3.91 3.46 30.42
N THR A 186 3.56 4.75 30.41
CA THR A 186 2.41 5.23 31.16
C THR A 186 1.14 4.91 30.36
N ILE A 187 0.21 4.16 30.96
CA ILE A 187 -1.13 3.96 30.40
C ILE A 187 -2.01 5.04 31.01
N SER A 188 -2.24 6.12 30.27
CA SER A 188 -3.20 7.18 30.60
C SER A 188 -4.53 6.93 29.91
#